data_AF-A0A972YA85-F1
#
_entry.id   AF-A0A972YA85-F1
#
_cell.length_a   1.000
_cell.length_b   1.000
_cell.length_c   1.000
_cell.angle_alpha   90.00
_cell.angle_beta   90.00
_cell.angle_gamma   90.00
#
_symmetry.space_group_name_H-M   'P 1'
#
loop_
_entity.id
_entity.type
_entity.pdbx_description
1 polymer ?
#
loop_
_entity_poly.entity_id
_entity_poly.type
_entity_poly.pdbx_seq_one_letter_code
_entity_poly.pdbx_strand_id
1 'polypeptide(L)'
;MCYGPEFIAASLQDWLTKVGIKPLRIYPGSPWENGYNERFNGTLRREILNAEWFTSLHQAQTVINIWLRQYNRIRPHHALGMRPPVPEALLQSGP
;
A
#
# COMPACT_ATOMS: atom_id res chain seq x y z
N MET A 1 2.31 -11.75 0.09
CA MET A 1 2.36 -11.70 1.57
C MET A 1 3.66 -12.32 2.03
N CYS A 2 4.39 -11.67 2.94
CA CYS A 2 5.65 -12.19 3.48
C CYS A 2 5.39 -13.38 4.43
N TYR A 3 6.43 -14.16 4.74
CA TYR A 3 6.39 -15.27 5.69
C TYR A 3 6.43 -14.84 7.17
N GLY A 4 5.74 -13.75 7.52
CA GLY A 4 5.60 -13.38 8.93
C GLY A 4 4.77 -14.42 9.69
N PRO A 5 5.12 -14.76 10.95
CA PRO A 5 4.32 -15.67 11.79
C PRO A 5 2.84 -15.25 11.88
N GLU A 6 2.58 -13.94 11.88
CA GLU A 6 1.25 -13.33 11.87
C GLU A 6 0.43 -13.69 10.61
N PHE A 7 1.12 -13.95 9.49
CA PHE A 7 0.50 -14.23 8.19
C PHE A 7 0.31 -15.72 7.92
N ILE A 8 0.97 -16.59 8.69
CA ILE A 8 0.83 -18.05 8.62
C ILE A 8 -0.07 -18.62 9.72
N ALA A 9 -0.49 -17.79 10.69
CA ALA A 9 -1.37 -18.19 11.77
C ALA A 9 -2.68 -18.83 11.25
N ALA A 10 -3.06 -19.97 11.84
CA ALA A 10 -4.24 -20.73 11.42
C ALA A 10 -5.53 -19.89 11.47
N SER A 11 -5.70 -19.08 12.52
CA SER A 11 -6.85 -18.19 12.69
C SER A 11 -7.03 -17.22 11.51
N LEU A 12 -5.94 -16.66 10.98
CA LEU A 12 -5.97 -15.78 9.82
C LEU A 12 -6.28 -16.56 8.54
N GLN A 13 -5.69 -17.74 8.36
CA GLN A 13 -5.93 -18.59 7.18
C GLN A 13 -7.39 -19.06 7.11
N ASP A 14 -7.97 -19.45 8.25
CA ASP A 14 -9.38 -19.83 8.36
C ASP A 14 -10.29 -18.65 8.00
N TRP A 15 -9.97 -17.46 8.50
CA TRP A 15 -10.73 -16.26 8.18
C TRP A 15 -10.64 -15.88 6.69
N LEU A 16 -9.44 -15.90 6.10
CA LEU A 16 -9.25 -15.63 4.67
C LEU A 16 -10.04 -16.61 3.80
N THR A 17 -10.04 -17.89 4.17
CA THR A 17 -10.81 -18.93 3.49
C THR A 17 -12.32 -18.67 3.57
N LYS A 18 -12.82 -18.26 4.75
CA LYS A 18 -14.24 -17.88 4.94
C LYS A 18 -14.68 -16.69 4.09
N VAL A 19 -13.78 -15.72 3.88
CA VAL A 19 -14.04 -14.54 3.03
C VAL A 19 -13.80 -14.85 1.53
N GLY A 20 -13.34 -16.06 1.20
CA GLY A 20 -13.06 -16.47 -0.19
C GLY A 20 -11.77 -15.89 -0.77
N ILE A 21 -10.87 -15.40 0.09
CA ILE A 21 -9.59 -14.81 -0.32
C ILE A 21 -8.51 -15.90 -0.30
N LYS A 22 -7.84 -16.11 -1.43
CA LYS A 22 -6.66 -16.99 -1.52
C LYS A 22 -5.38 -16.17 -1.29
N PRO A 23 -4.67 -16.35 -0.16
CA PRO A 23 -3.44 -15.60 0.08
C PRO A 23 -2.32 -16.06 -0.85
N LEU A 24 -1.70 -15.11 -1.56
CA LEU A 24 -0.45 -15.33 -2.29
C LEU A 24 0.72 -15.00 -1.37
N ARG A 25 1.59 -15.99 -1.14
CA ARG A 25 2.83 -15.82 -0.40
C ARG A 25 3.98 -15.68 -1.38
N ILE A 26 4.92 -14.78 -1.06
CA ILE A 26 6.21 -14.77 -1.74
C ILE A 26 6.94 -16.08 -1.41
N TYR A 27 7.97 -16.46 -2.15
CA TYR A 27 8.80 -17.63 -1.83
C TYR A 27 9.76 -17.32 -0.67
N PRO A 28 10.13 -18.33 0.16
CA PRO A 28 11.10 -18.11 1.23
C PRO A 28 12.43 -17.64 0.64
N GLY A 29 13.03 -16.60 1.23
CA GLY A 29 14.29 -16.04 0.72
C GLY A 29 14.18 -15.27 -0.60
N SER A 30 12.97 -14.87 -1.01
CA SER A 30 12.73 -14.14 -2.27
C SER A 30 12.29 -12.68 -2.04
N PRO A 31 13.17 -11.80 -1.52
CA PRO A 31 12.82 -10.40 -1.20
C PRO A 31 12.39 -9.58 -2.43
N TRP A 32 12.88 -9.93 -3.63
CA TRP A 32 12.54 -9.23 -4.87
C TRP A 32 11.04 -9.26 -5.20
N GLU A 33 10.30 -10.27 -4.75
CA GLU A 33 8.84 -10.36 -4.94
C GLU A 33 8.06 -9.33 -4.11
N ASN A 34 8.68 -8.78 -3.06
CA ASN A 34 8.11 -7.75 -2.21
C ASN A 34 8.52 -6.32 -2.62
N GLY A 35 9.24 -6.17 -3.75
CA GLY A 35 9.82 -4.90 -4.18
C GLY A 35 8.81 -3.75 -4.32
N TYR A 36 7.55 -4.05 -4.68
CA TYR A 36 6.49 -3.03 -4.74
C TYR A 36 6.18 -2.42 -3.38
N ASN A 37 6.01 -3.27 -2.36
CA ASN A 37 5.70 -2.83 -0.99
C ASN A 37 6.93 -2.15 -0.35
N GLU A 38 8.12 -2.66 -0.62
CA GLU A 38 9.37 -2.03 -0.16
C GLU A 38 9.57 -0.64 -0.76
N ARG A 39 9.32 -0.49 -2.07
CA ARG A 39 9.36 0.82 -2.74
C ARG A 39 8.33 1.79 -2.18
N PHE A 40 7.12 1.31 -1.90
CA PHE A 40 6.08 2.11 -1.25
C PHE A 40 6.53 2.60 0.13
N ASN A 41 6.98 1.69 1.00
CA ASN A 41 7.43 2.03 2.36
C ASN A 41 8.65 2.96 2.34
N GLY A 42 9.60 2.74 1.42
CA GLY A 42 10.75 3.61 1.24
C GLY A 42 10.36 5.01 0.75
N THR A 43 9.32 5.13 -0.07
CA THR A 43 8.78 6.43 -0.50
C THR A 43 8.09 7.14 0.66
N LEU A 44 7.19 6.46 1.38
CA LEU A 44 6.50 7.01 2.55
C LEU A 44 7.50 7.53 3.59
N ARG A 45 8.54 6.74 3.89
CA ARG A 45 9.57 7.15 4.84
C ARG A 45 10.29 8.41 4.40
N ARG A 46 10.70 8.48 3.13
CA ARG A 46 11.47 9.62 2.60
C ARG A 46 10.64 10.89 2.49
N GLU A 47 9.41 10.79 2.03
CA GLU A 47 8.56 11.94 1.70
C GLU A 47 7.80 12.47 2.93
N ILE A 48 7.47 11.61 3.90
CA ILE A 48 6.66 11.98 5.07
C ILE A 48 7.42 11.78 6.37
N LEU A 49 7.79 10.53 6.69
CA LEU A 49 8.25 10.20 8.05
C LEU A 49 9.60 10.85 8.41
N ASN A 50 10.47 11.08 7.43
CA ASN A 50 11.74 11.76 7.62
C ASN A 50 11.64 13.28 7.40
N ALA A 51 10.56 13.77 6.81
CA ALA A 51 10.37 15.18 6.47
C ALA A 51 9.63 15.95 7.56
N GLU A 52 8.80 15.28 8.36
CA GLU A 52 7.96 15.91 9.37
C GLU A 52 8.25 15.39 10.79
N TRP A 53 8.14 16.28 11.77
CA TRP A 53 8.11 15.90 13.19
C TRP A 53 6.67 15.80 13.66
N PHE A 54 6.27 14.62 14.16
CA PHE A 54 4.92 14.40 14.67
C PHE A 54 4.87 14.63 16.17
N THR A 55 3.93 15.46 16.60
CA THR A 55 3.66 15.75 18.03
C THR A 55 2.54 14.89 18.60
N SER A 56 1.71 14.27 17.74
CA SER A 56 0.64 13.36 18.13
C SER A 56 0.38 12.29 17.07
N LEU A 57 -0.22 11.17 17.50
CA LEU A 57 -0.69 10.13 16.58
C LEU A 57 -1.75 10.63 15.60
N HIS A 58 -2.62 11.54 16.05
CA HIS A 58 -3.66 12.13 15.21
C HIS A 58 -3.08 12.97 14.07
N GLN A 59 -2.04 13.75 14.35
CA GLN A 59 -1.29 14.50 13.34
C GLN A 59 -0.68 13.53 12.32
N ALA A 60 0.03 12.50 12.78
CA ALA A 60 0.65 11.51 11.90
C ALA A 60 -0.39 10.81 11.00
N GLN A 61 -1.52 10.38 11.57
CA GLN A 61 -2.62 9.77 10.79
C GLN A 61 -3.16 10.71 9.72
N THR A 62 -3.36 11.98 10.06
CA THR A 62 -3.90 12.98 9.12
C THR A 62 -2.94 13.19 7.94
N VAL A 63 -1.66 13.42 8.23
CA VAL A 63 -0.62 13.63 7.21
C VAL A 63 -0.46 12.39 6.32
N ILE A 64 -0.36 11.20 6.93
CA ILE A 64 -0.25 9.94 6.18
C ILE A 64 -1.47 9.71 5.29
N ASN A 65 -2.68 10.00 5.76
CA ASN A 65 -3.90 9.85 4.97
C ASN A 65 -3.96 10.81 3.77
N ILE A 66 -3.52 12.06 3.95
CA ILE A 66 -3.42 13.04 2.87
C ILE A 66 -2.42 12.54 1.83
N TRP A 67 -1.23 12.12 2.27
CA TRP A 67 -0.21 11.58 1.38
C TRP A 67 -0.69 10.31 0.65
N LEU A 68 -1.39 9.40 1.31
CA LEU A 68 -1.96 8.19 0.69
C LEU A 68 -2.95 8.54 -0.43
N ARG A 69 -3.78 9.57 -0.25
CA ARG A 69 -4.69 10.05 -1.31
C ARG A 69 -3.90 10.57 -2.50
N GLN A 70 -2.86 11.37 -2.27
CA GLN A 70 -2.00 11.88 -3.35
C GLN A 70 -1.26 10.74 -4.07
N TYR A 71 -0.68 9.80 -3.33
CA TYR A 71 0.05 8.67 -3.87
C TYR A 71 -0.82 7.78 -4.76
N ASN A 72 -2.07 7.53 -4.34
CA ASN A 72 -2.99 6.64 -5.04
C ASN A 72 -3.81 7.32 -6.15
N ARG A 73 -4.07 8.63 -6.06
CA ARG A 73 -4.98 9.31 -7.01
C ARG A 73 -4.30 10.28 -7.97
N ILE A 74 -3.14 10.81 -7.60
CA ILE A 74 -2.49 11.91 -8.34
C ILE A 74 -1.13 11.50 -8.86
N ARG A 75 -0.34 10.76 -8.06
CA ARG A 75 1.05 10.45 -8.40
C ARG A 75 1.13 9.57 -9.65
N PRO A 76 1.88 9.96 -10.69
CA PRO A 76 2.10 9.12 -11.85
C PRO A 76 3.09 7.99 -11.50
N HIS A 77 2.76 6.75 -11.85
CA HIS A 77 3.64 5.61 -11.67
C HIS A 77 4.14 5.11 -13.01
N HIS A 78 5.47 5.02 -13.18
CA HIS A 78 6.08 4.52 -14.41
C HIS A 78 5.59 3.10 -14.79
N ALA A 79 5.39 2.24 -13.79
CA ALA A 79 4.87 0.87 -14.00
C ALA A 79 3.42 0.84 -14.52
N LEU A 80 2.67 1.94 -14.38
CA LEU A 80 1.29 2.10 -14.84
C LEU A 80 1.18 3.05 -16.04
N GLY A 81 2.28 3.28 -16.78
CA GLY A 81 2.27 4.18 -17.94
C GLY A 81 1.98 5.63 -17.56
N MET A 82 2.57 6.10 -16.44
CA MET A 82 2.36 7.44 -15.88
C MET A 82 0.95 7.72 -15.37
N ARG A 83 0.16 6.66 -15.11
CA ARG A 83 -1.16 6.79 -14.48
C ARG A 83 -1.07 6.56 -12.97
N PRO A 84 -1.97 7.19 -12.19
CA PRO A 84 -2.14 6.85 -10.78
C PRO A 84 -2.78 5.46 -10.62
N PRO A 85 -2.56 4.76 -9.49
CA PRO A 85 -3.09 3.41 -9.25
C PRO A 85 -4.61 3.36 -9.16
N VAL A 86 -5.21 4.41 -8.62
CA VAL A 86 -6.66 4.62 -8.59
C VAL A 86 -6.92 6.00 -9.18
N PRO A 87 -6.97 6.12 -10.53
CA PRO A 87 -7.40 7.36 -11.15
C PRO A 87 -8.77 7.70 -10.59
N GLU A 88 -8.97 8.92 -10.09
CA GLU A 88 -10.32 9.45 -9.99
C GLU A 88 -10.84 9.44 -11.42
N ALA A 89 -11.70 8.46 -11.72
CA ALA A 89 -12.58 8.55 -12.85
C ALA A 89 -13.37 9.83 -12.58
N LEU A 90 -12.95 10.95 -13.17
CA LEU A 90 -13.91 11.94 -13.61
C LEU A 90 -14.88 11.11 -14.43
N LEU A 91 -16.06 10.83 -13.85
CA LEU A 91 -17.21 10.37 -14.59
C LEU A 91 -17.22 11.24 -15.85
N GLN A 92 -16.81 10.66 -16.97
CA GLN A 92 -17.10 11.27 -18.26
C GLN A 92 -18.61 11.10 -18.37
N SER A 93 -19.35 12.03 -17.77
CA SER A 93 -20.66 12.42 -18.27
C SER A 93 -20.41 12.90 -19.70
N GLY A 94 -20.39 11.93 -20.62
CA GLY A 94 -20.52 12.21 -22.03
C GLY A 94 -21.89 12.83 -22.30
N PRO A 95 -22.03 13.59 -23.40
CA PRO A 95 -23.29 14.23 -23.77
C PRO A 95 -24.43 13.23 -23.98
#